data_AF-A0A3A4XW84-F1
#
_entry.id   AF-A0A3A4XW84-F1
#
_cell.length_a   1.000
_cell.length_b   1.000
_cell.length_c   1.000
_cell.angle_alpha   90.00
_cell.angle_beta   90.00
_cell.angle_gamma   90.00
#
_symmetry.space_group_name_H-M   'P 1'
#
loop_
_entity.id
_entity.type
_entity.pdbx_description
1 polymer ?
#
loop_
_entity_poly.entity_id
_entity_poly.type
_entity_poly.pdbx_seq_one_letter_code
_entity_poly.pdbx_strand_id
1 'polypeptide(L)'
;GWNVDGFIADEQFPMALYREGMQRTRGRGFFWSVQTPLFDEQAQLYIDEMEAQKPHQHVMMSFHKESACKEHGIRGFRTHAAVMEDIRKCDPDEFAARVEGKPMHRSGKLFKQFRYTVNVLPDSEVIELVRKWGATFYAGCDPHESRPDMIAWCAVLGDPQQRIIWVDEWPEWDPGLDAEPVLVENRYLEFYLKPRMIPFHKISGIAIDPYQFCEVVKAKEVEIIARFAGKVTDGVGQFKAVGVKVHRRFIDPRAGSRKPKGSRDTVKDMFARAGIYFEKGKAEVDLKEAHDEMRLMLAGKMDEDGGYIEAPRMYYSTRCVNLIHHTANLAFKAEVKKGGWTGQAGDKLSETYKDGVDLQRYVIRRKPTYVPTKEVREEREELKRQQLRGPKRRDGILSGL
;
A
#
# COMPACT_ATOMS: atom_id res chain seq x y z
N GLY A 1 8.84 1.98 -38.63
CA GLY A 1 8.62 2.70 -37.35
C GLY A 1 9.16 4.11 -37.50
N TRP A 2 8.39 5.10 -37.10
CA TRP A 2 8.81 6.50 -37.14
C TRP A 2 9.66 6.78 -35.90
N ASN A 3 10.84 7.38 -36.08
CA ASN A 3 11.57 7.99 -34.98
C ASN A 3 11.08 9.44 -34.85
N VAL A 4 10.95 9.91 -33.62
CA VAL A 4 10.51 11.27 -33.34
C VAL A 4 11.49 11.93 -32.38
N ASP A 5 11.83 13.19 -32.63
CA ASP A 5 12.69 13.99 -31.74
C ASP A 5 11.89 14.56 -30.54
N GLY A 6 10.56 14.48 -30.60
CA GLY A 6 9.69 14.78 -29.49
C GLY A 6 8.22 14.64 -29.85
N PHE A 7 7.36 14.70 -28.85
CA PHE A 7 5.92 14.73 -29.03
C PHE A 7 5.26 15.62 -27.99
N ILE A 8 4.11 16.18 -28.36
CA ILE A 8 3.32 17.07 -27.52
C ILE A 8 1.96 16.43 -27.30
N ALA A 9 1.48 16.40 -26.06
CA ALA A 9 0.14 15.98 -25.70
C ALA A 9 -0.62 17.15 -25.07
N ASP A 10 -1.83 17.38 -25.59
CA ASP A 10 -2.83 18.25 -24.96
C ASP A 10 -3.77 17.35 -24.15
N GLU A 11 -3.78 17.56 -22.84
CA GLU A 11 -4.36 16.71 -21.81
C GLU A 11 -3.70 15.32 -21.64
N GLN A 12 -4.33 14.49 -20.81
CA GLN A 12 -3.82 13.18 -20.40
C GLN A 12 -3.73 12.22 -21.58
N PHE A 13 -2.68 11.40 -21.58
CA PHE A 13 -2.37 10.49 -22.67
C PHE A 13 -2.32 9.05 -22.14
N PRO A 14 -2.96 8.06 -22.80
CA PRO A 14 -2.94 6.67 -22.34
C PRO A 14 -1.52 6.16 -22.10
N MET A 15 -1.27 5.52 -20.95
CA MET A 15 0.08 5.08 -20.56
C MET A 15 0.77 4.18 -21.59
N ALA A 16 0.00 3.37 -22.32
CA ALA A 16 0.52 2.59 -23.44
C ALA A 16 1.10 3.47 -24.56
N LEU A 17 0.40 4.54 -24.94
CA LEU A 17 0.83 5.48 -25.97
C LEU A 17 1.96 6.39 -25.48
N TYR A 18 1.96 6.77 -24.20
CA TYR A 18 3.08 7.49 -23.58
C TYR A 18 4.36 6.64 -23.65
N ARG A 19 4.30 5.38 -23.22
CA ARG A 19 5.45 4.45 -23.28
C ARG A 19 5.91 4.23 -24.72
N GLU A 20 4.98 4.07 -25.65
CA GLU A 20 5.31 3.95 -27.07
C GLU A 20 6.01 5.21 -27.61
N GLY A 21 5.48 6.40 -27.30
CA GLY A 21 6.08 7.68 -27.66
C GLY A 21 7.49 7.84 -27.10
N MET A 22 7.68 7.53 -25.82
CA MET A 22 8.99 7.58 -25.16
C MET A 22 9.97 6.56 -25.74
N GLN A 23 9.54 5.38 -26.17
CA GLN A 23 10.41 4.44 -26.89
C GLN A 23 10.85 5.00 -28.25
N ARG A 24 9.96 5.71 -28.94
CA ARG A 24 10.25 6.32 -30.26
C ARG A 24 11.20 7.52 -30.19
N THR A 25 11.36 8.15 -29.03
CA THR A 25 12.38 9.20 -28.81
C THR A 25 13.79 8.66 -28.60
N ARG A 26 13.96 7.33 -28.49
CA ARG A 26 15.25 6.65 -28.27
C ARG A 26 16.04 7.23 -27.10
N GLY A 27 15.35 7.75 -26.08
CA GLY A 27 15.96 8.36 -24.90
C GLY A 27 16.65 9.70 -25.12
N ARG A 28 16.44 10.37 -26.27
CA ARG A 28 17.06 11.68 -26.59
C ARG A 28 16.07 12.78 -26.96
N GLY A 29 14.80 12.45 -27.18
CA GLY A 29 13.77 13.44 -27.51
C GLY A 29 13.11 14.06 -26.28
N PHE A 30 12.23 15.03 -26.53
CA PHE A 30 11.45 15.68 -25.48
C PHE A 30 9.99 15.21 -25.48
N PHE A 31 9.38 15.18 -24.31
CA PHE A 31 7.94 15.06 -24.16
C PHE A 31 7.40 16.31 -23.47
N TRP A 32 6.40 16.94 -24.06
CA TRP A 32 5.68 18.05 -23.45
C TRP A 32 4.21 17.66 -23.31
N SER A 33 3.70 17.61 -22.08
CA SER A 33 2.26 17.54 -21.83
C SER A 33 1.77 18.82 -21.14
N VAL A 34 0.61 19.31 -21.56
CA VAL A 34 -0.18 20.29 -20.82
C VAL A 34 -1.43 19.58 -20.37
N GLN A 35 -1.68 19.51 -19.06
CA GLN A 35 -2.81 18.74 -18.54
C GLN A 35 -3.42 19.40 -17.31
N THR A 36 -4.74 19.21 -17.17
CA THR A 36 -5.43 19.47 -15.90
C THR A 36 -5.22 18.26 -14.99
N PRO A 37 -4.61 18.41 -13.79
CA PRO A 37 -4.22 17.26 -12.98
C PRO A 37 -5.41 16.73 -12.14
N LEU A 38 -6.44 16.23 -12.83
CA LEU A 38 -7.69 15.68 -12.31
C LEU A 38 -7.49 14.29 -11.64
N PHE A 39 -8.58 13.71 -11.12
CA PHE A 39 -8.60 12.42 -10.39
C PHE A 39 -8.34 11.16 -11.23
N ASP A 40 -8.04 11.27 -12.51
CA ASP A 40 -7.81 10.10 -13.36
C ASP A 40 -6.54 9.34 -12.92
N GLU A 41 -6.68 8.03 -12.69
CA GLU A 41 -5.59 7.12 -12.32
C GLU A 41 -4.39 7.21 -13.29
N GLN A 42 -4.64 7.47 -14.58
CA GLN A 42 -3.58 7.62 -15.56
C GLN A 42 -2.74 8.87 -15.34
N ALA A 43 -3.37 10.02 -15.02
CA ALA A 43 -2.65 11.22 -14.62
C ALA A 43 -1.84 11.00 -13.34
N GLN A 44 -2.34 10.22 -12.37
CA GLN A 44 -1.61 9.95 -11.13
C GLN A 44 -0.31 9.21 -11.44
N LEU A 45 -0.40 8.12 -12.21
CA LEU A 45 0.77 7.33 -12.60
C LEU A 45 1.80 8.17 -13.36
N TYR A 46 1.34 9.04 -14.26
CA TYR A 46 2.22 9.91 -15.01
C TYR A 46 2.93 10.94 -14.12
N ILE A 47 2.19 11.63 -13.24
CA ILE A 47 2.76 12.63 -12.33
C ILE A 47 3.72 11.95 -11.33
N ASP A 48 3.33 10.80 -10.76
CA ASP A 48 4.18 10.04 -9.85
C ASP A 48 5.44 9.51 -10.55
N GLU A 49 5.37 9.07 -11.81
CA GLU A 49 6.54 8.65 -12.60
C GLU A 49 7.48 9.83 -12.89
N MET A 50 6.94 11.00 -13.24
CA MET A 50 7.76 12.20 -13.45
C MET A 50 8.43 12.69 -12.17
N GLU A 51 7.72 12.69 -11.04
CA GLU A 51 8.27 13.09 -9.74
C GLU A 51 9.32 12.10 -9.21
N ALA A 52 9.24 10.82 -9.58
CA ALA A 52 10.21 9.80 -9.17
C ALA A 52 11.54 9.88 -9.95
N GLN A 53 11.56 10.57 -11.10
CA GLN A 53 12.77 10.75 -11.90
C GLN A 53 13.61 11.94 -11.43
N LYS A 54 14.90 11.96 -11.79
CA LYS A 54 15.81 13.00 -11.30
C LYS A 54 15.41 14.39 -11.84
N PRO A 55 15.58 15.48 -11.06
CA PRO A 55 15.13 16.83 -11.44
C PRO A 55 15.69 17.38 -12.76
N HIS A 56 16.81 16.86 -13.26
CA HIS A 56 17.41 17.27 -14.53
C HIS A 56 16.77 16.60 -15.76
N GLN A 57 15.84 15.66 -15.57
CA GLN A 57 15.17 14.95 -16.66
C GLN A 57 13.74 15.45 -16.90
N HIS A 58 13.13 16.14 -15.91
CA HIS A 58 11.74 16.58 -15.98
C HIS A 58 11.55 17.94 -15.31
N VAL A 59 10.73 18.79 -15.92
CA VAL A 59 10.28 20.07 -15.37
C VAL A 59 8.77 20.04 -15.29
N MET A 60 8.22 19.98 -14.08
CA MET A 60 6.79 20.15 -13.84
C MET A 60 6.50 21.60 -13.48
N MET A 61 5.60 22.24 -14.23
CA MET A 61 5.14 23.60 -13.95
C MET A 61 3.65 23.57 -13.68
N SER A 62 3.24 24.08 -12.52
CA SER A 62 1.84 24.30 -12.17
C SER A 62 1.50 25.78 -12.32
N PHE A 63 0.36 26.08 -12.93
CA PHE A 63 -0.11 27.45 -13.10
C PHE A 63 -1.41 27.66 -12.33
N HIS A 64 -1.47 28.76 -11.57
CA HIS A 64 -2.72 29.20 -10.96
C HIS A 64 -3.58 29.89 -12.04
N LYS A 65 -4.90 29.67 -12.04
CA LYS A 65 -5.82 30.25 -13.05
C LYS A 65 -5.82 31.78 -13.01
N GLU A 66 -5.56 32.35 -11.83
CA GLU A 66 -5.38 33.80 -11.66
C GLU A 66 -4.08 34.34 -12.29
N SER A 67 -3.10 33.50 -12.60
CA SER A 67 -1.93 33.92 -13.37
C SER A 67 -2.29 34.38 -14.80
N ALA A 68 -3.48 34.01 -15.31
CA ALA A 68 -4.00 34.53 -16.57
C ALA A 68 -4.66 35.92 -16.43
N CYS A 69 -4.83 36.45 -15.21
CA CYS A 69 -5.46 37.76 -14.95
C CYS A 69 -4.54 38.92 -15.35
N LYS A 70 -5.05 39.89 -16.11
CA LYS A 70 -4.33 41.13 -16.50
C LYS A 70 -3.88 41.96 -15.31
N GLU A 71 -4.61 41.90 -14.20
CA GLU A 71 -4.36 42.72 -13.00
C GLU A 71 -3.38 42.04 -12.04
N HIS A 72 -3.45 40.71 -11.90
CA HIS A 72 -2.71 39.97 -10.87
C HIS A 72 -1.60 39.05 -11.43
N GLY A 73 -1.67 38.70 -12.71
CA GLY A 73 -0.77 37.76 -13.37
C GLY A 73 0.36 38.43 -14.14
N ILE A 74 1.53 37.80 -14.16
CA ILE A 74 2.65 38.23 -15.01
C ILE A 74 2.29 37.92 -16.47
N ARG A 75 2.07 38.97 -17.28
CA ARG A 75 1.60 38.87 -18.67
C ARG A 75 0.23 38.19 -18.79
N GLY A 76 -0.65 38.41 -17.82
CA GLY A 76 -2.03 37.94 -17.90
C GLY A 76 -2.77 38.55 -19.09
N PHE A 77 -3.70 37.79 -19.67
CA PHE A 77 -4.42 38.16 -20.89
C PHE A 77 -5.94 38.20 -20.70
N ARG A 78 -6.46 37.81 -19.55
CA ARG A 78 -7.90 37.81 -19.20
C ARG A 78 -8.24 38.88 -18.18
N THR A 79 -9.44 39.45 -18.23
CA THR A 79 -9.90 40.39 -17.20
C THR A 79 -10.13 39.66 -15.88
N HIS A 80 -9.97 40.34 -14.74
CA HIS A 80 -10.20 39.72 -13.42
C HIS A 80 -11.63 39.18 -13.32
N ALA A 81 -12.63 39.93 -13.79
CA ALA A 81 -14.02 39.51 -13.82
C ALA A 81 -14.24 38.18 -14.59
N ALA A 82 -13.58 37.99 -15.73
CA ALA A 82 -13.68 36.76 -16.51
C ALA A 82 -13.00 35.57 -15.81
N VAL A 83 -11.86 35.81 -15.15
CA VAL A 83 -11.18 34.77 -14.35
C VAL A 83 -12.06 34.35 -13.17
N MET A 84 -12.66 35.30 -12.44
CA MET A 84 -13.52 34.99 -11.31
C MET A 84 -14.80 34.27 -11.73
N GLU A 85 -15.37 34.61 -12.88
CA GLU A 85 -16.51 33.90 -13.44
C GLU A 85 -16.19 32.43 -13.76
N ASP A 86 -15.02 32.19 -14.36
CA ASP A 86 -14.50 30.86 -14.63
C ASP A 86 -14.18 30.05 -13.36
N ILE A 87 -13.77 30.72 -12.28
CA ILE A 87 -13.53 30.10 -10.98
C ILE A 87 -14.86 29.73 -10.34
N ARG A 88 -15.88 30.60 -10.41
CA ARG A 88 -17.23 30.34 -9.88
C ARG A 88 -17.94 29.18 -10.56
N LYS A 89 -17.68 28.99 -11.87
CA LYS A 89 -18.23 27.87 -12.66
C LYS A 89 -17.46 26.58 -12.49
N CYS A 90 -16.29 26.61 -11.85
CA CYS A 90 -15.50 25.40 -11.65
C CYS A 90 -16.28 24.42 -10.77
N ASP A 91 -16.30 23.15 -11.16
CA ASP A 91 -16.74 22.10 -10.24
C ASP A 91 -15.87 22.22 -9.00
N PRO A 92 -16.48 22.33 -7.81
CA PRO A 92 -15.69 22.49 -6.63
C PRO A 92 -14.76 21.30 -6.35
N ASP A 93 -15.17 20.07 -6.65
CA ASP A 93 -14.27 18.94 -6.53
C ASP A 93 -13.05 19.08 -7.45
N GLU A 94 -13.19 19.80 -8.58
CA GLU A 94 -12.12 20.07 -9.54
C GLU A 94 -11.25 21.30 -9.26
N PHE A 95 -11.59 22.09 -8.24
CA PHE A 95 -11.01 23.42 -8.02
C PHE A 95 -9.49 23.38 -7.83
N ALA A 96 -8.96 22.44 -7.02
CA ALA A 96 -7.54 22.37 -6.74
C ALA A 96 -6.70 22.16 -8.02
N ALA A 97 -7.18 21.33 -8.96
CA ALA A 97 -6.50 21.13 -10.23
C ALA A 97 -6.72 22.29 -11.20
N ARG A 98 -7.99 22.69 -11.38
CA ARG A 98 -8.36 23.66 -12.42
C ARG A 98 -8.03 25.10 -12.07
N VAL A 99 -7.98 25.43 -10.78
CA VAL A 99 -7.72 26.79 -10.29
C VAL A 99 -6.31 26.90 -9.74
N GLU A 100 -5.88 25.97 -8.90
CA GLU A 100 -4.57 26.08 -8.24
C GLU A 100 -3.44 25.39 -9.02
N GLY A 101 -3.75 24.60 -10.05
CA GLY A 101 -2.77 23.75 -10.74
C GLY A 101 -2.18 22.66 -9.85
N LYS A 102 -2.81 22.37 -8.71
CA LYS A 102 -2.36 21.34 -7.77
C LYS A 102 -2.95 20.00 -8.17
N PRO A 103 -2.16 18.92 -8.22
CA PRO A 103 -2.70 17.61 -8.53
C PRO A 103 -3.79 17.19 -7.54
N MET A 104 -5.03 17.08 -8.03
CA MET A 104 -6.19 16.77 -7.21
C MET A 104 -6.10 15.40 -6.58
N HIS A 105 -5.45 14.48 -7.26
CA HIS A 105 -5.20 13.15 -6.73
C HIS A 105 -4.39 13.17 -5.42
N ARG A 106 -3.86 14.31 -4.93
CA ARG A 106 -3.26 14.41 -3.59
C ARG A 106 -4.07 15.25 -2.61
N SER A 107 -5.03 16.03 -3.12
CA SER A 107 -5.92 16.81 -2.27
C SER A 107 -6.85 15.88 -1.49
N GLY A 108 -7.02 16.14 -0.19
CA GLY A 108 -7.85 15.32 0.69
C GLY A 108 -7.31 13.92 1.04
N LYS A 109 -6.29 13.37 0.36
CA LYS A 109 -5.73 12.06 0.70
C LYS A 109 -5.17 12.01 2.12
N LEU A 110 -5.45 10.92 2.84
CA LEU A 110 -4.98 10.70 4.20
C LEU A 110 -3.47 10.41 4.23
N PHE A 111 -2.99 9.56 3.33
CA PHE A 111 -1.59 9.12 3.24
C PHE A 111 -0.85 9.76 2.07
N LYS A 112 -0.66 11.08 2.14
CA LYS A 112 0.03 11.85 1.09
C LYS A 112 1.49 11.44 0.87
N GLN A 113 2.07 10.65 1.77
CA GLN A 113 3.45 10.17 1.70
C GLN A 113 3.58 8.80 1.02
N PHE A 114 2.45 8.11 0.78
CA PHE A 114 2.47 6.86 0.03
C PHE A 114 2.95 7.13 -1.41
N ARG A 115 3.91 6.33 -1.88
CA ARG A 115 4.46 6.37 -3.24
C ARG A 115 4.51 4.95 -3.78
N TYR A 116 3.91 4.71 -4.93
CA TYR A 116 3.94 3.37 -5.55
C TYR A 116 5.37 2.88 -5.79
N THR A 117 6.22 3.74 -6.32
CA THR A 117 7.63 3.43 -6.64
C THR A 117 8.51 3.14 -5.44
N VAL A 118 8.07 3.49 -4.22
CA VAL A 118 8.85 3.31 -2.99
C VAL A 118 8.22 2.25 -2.09
N ASN A 119 6.91 2.35 -1.84
CA ASN A 119 6.22 1.53 -0.88
C ASN A 119 5.71 0.21 -1.48
N VAL A 120 5.68 0.05 -2.81
CA VAL A 120 5.23 -1.19 -3.46
C VAL A 120 6.44 -1.93 -4.02
N LEU A 121 6.65 -3.15 -3.54
CA LEU A 121 7.77 -4.00 -3.92
C LEU A 121 7.27 -5.17 -4.78
N PRO A 122 8.00 -5.55 -5.85
CA PRO A 122 7.75 -6.79 -6.55
C PRO A 122 7.75 -7.98 -5.60
N ASP A 123 6.85 -8.95 -5.81
CA ASP A 123 6.73 -10.10 -4.88
C ASP A 123 8.03 -10.89 -4.75
N SER A 124 8.83 -10.99 -5.82
CA SER A 124 10.15 -11.64 -5.80
C SER A 124 11.12 -10.96 -4.82
N GLU A 125 11.13 -9.62 -4.79
CA GLU A 125 11.97 -8.86 -3.87
C GLU A 125 11.51 -9.05 -2.42
N VAL A 126 10.19 -9.06 -2.18
CA VAL A 126 9.64 -9.34 -0.84
C VAL A 126 10.08 -10.72 -0.35
N ILE A 127 10.05 -11.74 -1.22
CA ILE A 127 10.53 -13.10 -0.91
C ILE A 127 12.02 -13.09 -0.55
N GLU A 128 12.86 -12.39 -1.31
CA GLU A 128 14.28 -12.26 -1.02
C GLU A 128 14.55 -11.57 0.33
N LEU A 129 13.84 -10.47 0.62
CA LEU A 129 13.96 -9.74 1.89
C LEU A 129 13.55 -10.61 3.08
N VAL A 130 12.43 -11.32 2.98
CA VAL A 130 11.94 -12.23 4.02
C VAL A 130 12.94 -13.36 4.27
N ARG A 131 13.51 -13.95 3.21
CA ARG A 131 14.52 -15.02 3.34
C ARG A 131 15.83 -14.51 3.93
N LYS A 132 16.28 -13.32 3.52
CA LYS A 132 17.52 -12.70 3.97
C LYS A 132 17.48 -12.35 5.46
N TRP A 133 16.38 -11.76 5.92
CA TRP A 133 16.30 -11.20 7.27
C TRP A 133 15.55 -12.10 8.26
N GLY A 134 14.84 -13.11 7.76
CA GLY A 134 13.78 -13.78 8.51
C GLY A 134 12.58 -12.86 8.71
N ALA A 135 11.44 -13.44 9.06
CA ALA A 135 10.24 -12.67 9.36
C ALA A 135 9.34 -13.33 10.39
N THR A 136 8.54 -12.51 11.07
CA THR A 136 7.40 -12.96 11.88
C THR A 136 6.12 -12.48 11.20
N PHE A 137 5.22 -13.42 10.94
CA PHE A 137 3.98 -13.12 10.23
C PHE A 137 2.86 -12.78 11.19
N TYR A 138 2.09 -11.76 10.85
CA TYR A 138 0.90 -11.32 11.55
C TYR A 138 -0.25 -11.21 10.55
N ALA A 139 -1.48 -11.27 11.04
CA ALA A 139 -2.67 -11.00 10.23
C ALA A 139 -3.58 -9.98 10.91
N GLY A 140 -4.24 -9.15 10.11
CA GLY A 140 -5.36 -8.30 10.53
C GLY A 140 -6.61 -8.71 9.78
N CYS A 141 -7.76 -8.74 10.45
CA CYS A 141 -9.07 -9.08 9.88
C CYS A 141 -10.10 -8.01 10.25
N ASP A 142 -10.87 -7.57 9.26
CA ASP A 142 -12.02 -6.68 9.39
C ASP A 142 -13.26 -7.41 8.86
N PRO A 143 -14.11 -7.97 9.74
CA PRO A 143 -15.29 -8.72 9.32
C PRO A 143 -16.46 -7.85 8.86
N HIS A 144 -17.20 -8.28 7.84
CA HIS A 144 -18.34 -7.56 7.23
C HIS A 144 -19.63 -8.38 7.23
N GLU A 145 -20.80 -7.73 7.20
CA GLU A 145 -22.11 -8.42 7.12
C GLU A 145 -22.58 -8.68 5.70
N SER A 146 -22.36 -7.70 4.84
CA SER A 146 -22.96 -7.63 3.50
C SER A 146 -21.95 -7.81 2.39
N ARG A 147 -20.69 -8.04 2.75
CA ARG A 147 -19.52 -8.19 1.88
C ARG A 147 -18.61 -9.27 2.48
N PRO A 148 -17.68 -9.85 1.69
CA PRO A 148 -16.67 -10.75 2.24
C PRO A 148 -15.86 -10.06 3.34
N ASP A 149 -15.43 -10.81 4.34
CA ASP A 149 -14.49 -10.32 5.34
C ASP A 149 -13.17 -9.90 4.66
N MET A 150 -12.53 -8.82 5.11
CA MET A 150 -11.20 -8.47 4.65
C MET A 150 -10.15 -9.03 5.62
N ILE A 151 -9.15 -9.74 5.12
CA ILE A 151 -7.98 -10.17 5.89
C ILE A 151 -6.71 -9.88 5.12
N ALA A 152 -5.66 -9.45 5.80
CA ALA A 152 -4.35 -9.33 5.19
C ALA A 152 -3.25 -9.76 6.14
N TRP A 153 -2.15 -10.24 5.55
CA TRP A 153 -0.99 -10.73 6.26
C TRP A 153 0.19 -9.80 6.05
N CYS A 154 0.94 -9.53 7.11
CA CYS A 154 2.20 -8.81 7.02
C CYS A 154 3.35 -9.59 7.63
N ALA A 155 4.53 -9.43 7.05
CA ALA A 155 5.81 -9.89 7.57
C ALA A 155 6.51 -8.73 8.29
N VAL A 156 6.88 -8.93 9.56
CA VAL A 156 7.83 -8.05 10.26
C VAL A 156 9.21 -8.65 10.14
N LEU A 157 10.10 -7.96 9.42
CA LEU A 157 11.44 -8.43 9.13
C LEU A 157 12.33 -8.41 10.37
N GLY A 158 13.27 -9.35 10.42
CA GLY A 158 14.31 -9.42 11.46
C GLY A 158 15.49 -8.47 11.27
N ASP A 159 15.30 -7.42 10.46
CA ASP A 159 16.30 -6.39 10.18
C ASP A 159 16.30 -5.29 11.25
N PRO A 160 17.34 -4.43 11.30
CA PRO A 160 17.45 -3.41 12.35
C PRO A 160 16.27 -2.42 12.41
N GLN A 161 15.63 -2.13 11.28
CA GLN A 161 14.48 -1.21 11.21
C GLN A 161 13.13 -1.87 11.53
N GLN A 162 13.10 -3.21 11.63
CA GLN A 162 11.89 -4.02 11.74
C GLN A 162 10.83 -3.60 10.73
N ARG A 163 11.21 -3.58 9.45
CA ARG A 163 10.29 -3.22 8.37
C ARG A 163 9.07 -4.15 8.36
N ILE A 164 7.90 -3.58 8.12
CA ILE A 164 6.62 -4.27 7.94
C ILE A 164 6.30 -4.31 6.45
N ILE A 165 6.09 -5.51 5.91
CA ILE A 165 5.70 -5.70 4.52
C ILE A 165 4.37 -6.44 4.49
N TRP A 166 3.32 -5.87 3.90
CA TRP A 166 2.09 -6.59 3.61
C TRP A 166 2.34 -7.56 2.46
N VAL A 167 2.16 -8.86 2.70
CA VAL A 167 2.64 -9.91 1.79
C VAL A 167 1.53 -10.61 1.02
N ASP A 168 0.30 -10.59 1.55
CA ASP A 168 -0.86 -11.19 0.93
C ASP A 168 -2.13 -10.60 1.55
N GLU A 169 -3.25 -10.77 0.86
CA GLU A 169 -4.57 -10.33 1.29
C GLU A 169 -5.66 -11.27 0.78
N TRP A 170 -6.83 -11.17 1.40
CA TRP A 170 -8.05 -11.77 0.91
C TRP A 170 -9.24 -10.85 1.23
N PRO A 171 -10.20 -10.67 0.31
CA PRO A 171 -10.20 -11.21 -1.06
C PRO A 171 -9.06 -10.62 -1.91
N GLU A 172 -8.59 -11.41 -2.87
CA GLU A 172 -7.63 -10.92 -3.88
C GLU A 172 -8.36 -10.01 -4.87
N TRP A 173 -7.68 -9.02 -5.43
CA TRP A 173 -8.19 -8.24 -6.55
C TRP A 173 -7.18 -8.28 -7.70
N ASP A 174 -7.64 -8.63 -8.90
CA ASP A 174 -6.85 -8.53 -10.14
C ASP A 174 -7.42 -7.37 -10.97
N PRO A 175 -6.68 -6.25 -11.12
CA PRO A 175 -7.13 -5.09 -11.89
C PRO A 175 -7.10 -5.34 -13.40
N GLY A 176 -6.48 -6.43 -13.88
CA GLY A 176 -6.44 -6.79 -15.30
C GLY A 176 -7.71 -7.47 -15.82
N LEU A 177 -8.66 -7.78 -14.93
CA LEU A 177 -9.93 -8.43 -15.24
C LEU A 177 -11.09 -7.43 -15.15
N ASP A 178 -11.01 -6.34 -15.90
CA ASP A 178 -12.16 -5.47 -16.21
C ASP A 178 -13.08 -6.16 -17.23
N ALA A 179 -13.74 -7.27 -16.88
CA ALA A 179 -14.78 -7.85 -17.74
C ALA A 179 -15.65 -8.88 -16.99
N GLU A 180 -16.90 -8.46 -16.74
CA GLU A 180 -18.08 -9.22 -16.33
C GLU A 180 -17.95 -10.20 -15.13
N PRO A 181 -18.86 -10.11 -14.13
CA PRO A 181 -18.96 -11.13 -13.10
C PRO A 181 -19.37 -12.45 -13.76
N VAL A 182 -18.40 -13.34 -14.01
CA VAL A 182 -18.71 -14.73 -14.39
C VAL A 182 -19.38 -15.36 -13.18
N LEU A 183 -20.71 -15.41 -13.20
CA LEU A 183 -21.52 -16.25 -12.33
C LEU A 183 -21.22 -17.70 -12.70
N VAL A 184 -20.17 -18.27 -12.11
CA VAL A 184 -19.87 -19.69 -12.27
C VAL A 184 -20.86 -20.48 -11.43
N GLU A 185 -21.99 -20.86 -12.04
CA GLU A 185 -22.89 -21.86 -11.50
C GLU A 185 -22.07 -23.14 -11.23
N ASN A 186 -22.01 -23.58 -9.97
CA ASN A 186 -21.38 -24.82 -9.48
C ASN A 186 -19.86 -24.87 -9.17
N ARG A 187 -19.18 -23.75 -8.90
CA ARG A 187 -17.87 -23.81 -8.19
C ARG A 187 -17.72 -22.78 -7.06
N TYR A 188 -18.58 -22.89 -6.05
CA TYR A 188 -18.58 -22.01 -4.87
C TYR A 188 -17.19 -21.86 -4.23
N LEU A 189 -16.42 -22.94 -4.06
CA LEU A 189 -15.09 -22.88 -3.44
C LEU A 189 -14.01 -22.24 -4.34
N GLU A 190 -14.03 -22.43 -5.66
CA GLU A 190 -13.03 -21.81 -6.55
C GLU A 190 -13.21 -20.30 -6.66
N PHE A 191 -14.46 -19.82 -6.61
CA PHE A 191 -14.77 -18.39 -6.59
C PHE A 191 -14.22 -17.72 -5.33
N TYR A 192 -14.38 -18.35 -4.15
CA TYR A 192 -13.87 -17.79 -2.89
C TYR A 192 -12.35 -17.88 -2.74
N LEU A 193 -11.71 -18.89 -3.33
CA LEU A 193 -10.26 -19.01 -3.28
C LEU A 193 -9.54 -18.07 -4.24
N LYS A 194 -10.23 -17.54 -5.27
CA LYS A 194 -9.66 -16.63 -6.28
C LYS A 194 -10.71 -15.61 -6.75
N PRO A 195 -11.15 -14.65 -5.90
CA PRO A 195 -12.11 -13.62 -6.28
C PRO A 195 -11.46 -12.57 -7.19
N ARG A 196 -10.96 -12.98 -8.36
CA ARG A 196 -10.05 -12.19 -9.20
C ARG A 196 -10.68 -10.98 -9.91
N MET A 197 -11.89 -10.54 -9.63
CA MET A 197 -12.61 -9.75 -10.66
C MET A 197 -13.27 -8.45 -10.21
N ILE A 198 -13.26 -8.10 -8.91
CA ILE A 198 -13.99 -6.90 -8.45
C ILE A 198 -13.20 -6.19 -7.32
N PRO A 199 -13.01 -4.86 -7.39
CA PRO A 199 -12.45 -4.10 -6.27
C PRO A 199 -13.24 -4.36 -4.99
N PHE A 200 -12.57 -4.60 -3.85
CA PHE A 200 -13.24 -5.00 -2.60
C PHE A 200 -14.45 -4.14 -2.23
N HIS A 201 -14.31 -2.81 -2.36
CA HIS A 201 -15.36 -1.84 -2.04
C HIS A 201 -16.61 -1.93 -2.92
N LYS A 202 -16.55 -2.64 -4.06
CA LYS A 202 -17.68 -2.89 -4.97
C LYS A 202 -18.30 -4.27 -4.78
N ILE A 203 -17.66 -5.19 -4.05
CA ILE A 203 -18.23 -6.51 -3.78
C ILE A 203 -19.40 -6.34 -2.80
N SER A 204 -20.59 -6.75 -3.20
CA SER A 204 -21.78 -6.73 -2.33
C SER A 204 -22.61 -7.99 -2.54
N GLY A 205 -23.36 -8.40 -1.51
CA GLY A 205 -24.24 -9.56 -1.59
C GLY A 205 -23.53 -10.92 -1.54
N ILE A 206 -22.21 -10.92 -1.35
CA ILE A 206 -21.38 -12.12 -1.19
C ILE A 206 -20.94 -12.19 0.27
N ALA A 207 -21.84 -12.59 1.16
CA ALA A 207 -21.49 -12.91 2.53
C ALA A 207 -21.06 -14.38 2.58
N ILE A 208 -19.86 -14.65 3.08
CA ILE A 208 -19.43 -16.01 3.39
C ILE A 208 -19.71 -16.33 4.85
N ASP A 209 -20.01 -17.59 5.14
CA ASP A 209 -20.15 -17.98 6.53
C ASP A 209 -18.77 -17.99 7.23
N PRO A 210 -18.72 -17.73 8.55
CA PRO A 210 -17.45 -17.67 9.28
C PRO A 210 -16.58 -18.94 9.21
N TYR A 211 -17.16 -20.12 8.97
CA TYR A 211 -16.41 -21.37 8.86
C TYR A 211 -15.75 -21.47 7.48
N GLN A 212 -16.46 -21.13 6.41
CA GLN A 212 -15.88 -20.99 5.07
C GLN A 212 -14.73 -20.00 5.04
N PHE A 213 -14.88 -18.84 5.69
CA PHE A 213 -13.80 -17.87 5.84
C PHE A 213 -12.57 -18.49 6.50
N CYS A 214 -12.77 -19.27 7.57
CA CYS A 214 -11.66 -19.92 8.27
C CYS A 214 -10.91 -20.94 7.40
N GLU A 215 -11.60 -21.65 6.49
CA GLU A 215 -10.95 -22.53 5.52
C GLU A 215 -10.10 -21.73 4.51
N VAL A 216 -10.58 -20.57 4.06
CA VAL A 216 -9.79 -19.64 3.24
C VAL A 216 -8.54 -19.17 3.99
N VAL A 217 -8.69 -18.77 5.26
CA VAL A 217 -7.55 -18.33 6.08
C VAL A 217 -6.50 -19.43 6.21
N LYS A 218 -6.91 -20.67 6.50
CA LYS A 218 -5.98 -21.82 6.58
C LYS A 218 -5.26 -22.06 5.26
N ALA A 219 -5.99 -22.05 4.14
CA ALA A 219 -5.42 -22.28 2.82
C ALA A 219 -4.41 -21.19 2.45
N LYS A 220 -4.76 -19.90 2.64
CA LYS A 220 -3.87 -18.76 2.37
C LYS A 220 -2.63 -18.80 3.25
N GLU A 221 -2.75 -19.17 4.51
CA GLU A 221 -1.57 -19.29 5.38
C GLU A 221 -0.62 -20.40 4.96
N VAL A 222 -1.15 -21.55 4.52
CA VAL A 222 -0.32 -22.63 3.94
C VAL A 222 0.39 -22.13 2.68
N GLU A 223 -0.31 -21.40 1.80
CA GLU A 223 0.28 -20.79 0.60
C GLU A 223 1.40 -19.79 0.95
N ILE A 224 1.13 -18.86 1.88
CA ILE A 224 2.10 -17.86 2.34
C ILE A 224 3.34 -18.57 2.92
N ILE A 225 3.13 -19.55 3.80
CA ILE A 225 4.21 -20.35 4.39
C ILE A 225 5.02 -21.03 3.29
N ALA A 226 4.38 -21.71 2.34
CA ALA A 226 5.07 -22.40 1.25
C ALA A 226 5.86 -21.44 0.34
N ARG A 227 5.31 -20.25 0.06
CA ARG A 227 5.96 -19.21 -0.76
C ARG A 227 7.24 -18.69 -0.12
N PHE A 228 7.19 -18.40 1.17
CA PHE A 228 8.34 -17.88 1.93
C PHE A 228 9.25 -18.95 2.51
N ALA A 229 8.81 -20.21 2.56
CA ALA A 229 9.61 -21.39 2.84
C ALA A 229 10.58 -21.65 1.67
N GLY A 230 11.52 -20.73 1.50
CA GLY A 230 12.66 -20.92 0.62
C GLY A 230 13.83 -21.55 1.35
N LYS A 231 14.71 -22.08 0.52
CA LYS A 231 16.04 -22.55 0.85
C LYS A 231 16.92 -21.34 1.23
N VAL A 232 17.08 -21.04 2.52
CA VAL A 232 18.13 -20.11 2.96
C VAL A 232 19.45 -20.88 2.84
N THR A 233 20.36 -20.40 1.99
CA THR A 233 21.73 -20.91 1.93
C THR A 233 22.53 -20.26 3.03
N ASP A 234 22.97 -21.04 4.00
CA ASP A 234 23.87 -20.67 5.11
C ASP A 234 25.30 -20.27 4.68
N GLY A 235 25.51 -19.96 3.40
CA GLY A 235 26.85 -19.79 2.81
C GLY A 235 27.62 -21.11 2.64
N VAL A 236 27.08 -22.25 3.09
CA VAL A 236 27.68 -23.60 2.99
C VAL A 236 26.79 -24.57 2.17
N GLY A 237 25.60 -24.12 1.76
CA GLY A 237 24.73 -24.85 0.84
C GLY A 237 23.84 -25.89 1.52
N GLN A 238 23.70 -25.87 2.86
CA GLN A 238 22.72 -26.72 3.55
C GLN A 238 21.39 -25.98 3.79
N PHE A 239 20.31 -26.70 3.56
CA PHE A 239 18.94 -26.17 3.61
C PHE A 239 18.32 -26.41 4.97
N LYS A 240 17.80 -25.36 5.62
CA LYS A 240 16.85 -25.50 6.72
C LYS A 240 15.53 -24.83 6.36
N ALA A 241 14.44 -25.59 6.53
CA ALA A 241 13.10 -25.04 6.48
C ALA A 241 12.95 -24.06 7.64
N VAL A 242 12.78 -22.77 7.34
CA VAL A 242 12.37 -21.80 8.35
C VAL A 242 10.94 -22.19 8.76
N GLY A 243 10.71 -22.43 10.04
CA GLY A 243 9.39 -22.71 10.59
C GLY A 243 8.51 -21.47 10.50
N VAL A 244 8.06 -21.13 9.30
CA VAL A 244 7.19 -19.98 9.06
C VAL A 244 5.80 -20.33 9.59
N LYS A 245 5.32 -19.55 10.54
CA LYS A 245 3.95 -19.62 11.06
C LYS A 245 3.42 -18.22 11.29
N VAL A 246 2.12 -18.04 11.12
CA VAL A 246 1.45 -16.80 11.56
C VAL A 246 1.46 -16.77 13.07
N HIS A 247 2.16 -15.78 13.63
CA HIS A 247 2.39 -15.64 15.07
C HIS A 247 1.12 -15.23 15.80
N ARG A 248 0.45 -14.18 15.31
CA ARG A 248 -0.79 -13.65 15.87
C ARG A 248 -1.70 -13.12 14.79
N ARG A 249 -3.00 -13.16 15.06
CA ARG A 249 -4.04 -12.58 14.22
C ARG A 249 -4.83 -11.58 15.03
N PHE A 250 -5.15 -10.44 14.46
CA PHE A 250 -5.92 -9.37 15.09
C PHE A 250 -7.23 -9.20 14.34
N ILE A 251 -8.33 -9.02 15.08
CA ILE A 251 -9.66 -8.78 14.50
C ILE A 251 -10.18 -7.41 14.96
N ASP A 252 -10.95 -6.73 14.12
CA ASP A 252 -11.71 -5.55 14.51
C ASP A 252 -12.43 -5.82 15.86
N PRO A 253 -12.22 -4.97 16.87
CA PRO A 253 -12.74 -5.23 18.21
C PRO A 253 -14.28 -5.15 18.28
N ARG A 254 -14.92 -4.33 17.45
CA ARG A 254 -16.37 -4.14 17.40
C ARG A 254 -17.03 -5.25 16.60
N ALA A 255 -16.62 -5.44 15.34
CA ALA A 255 -17.14 -6.47 14.46
C ALA A 255 -16.85 -7.88 15.00
N GLY A 256 -15.64 -8.12 15.50
CA GLY A 256 -15.27 -9.40 16.11
C GLY A 256 -16.08 -9.73 17.38
N SER A 257 -16.58 -8.72 18.10
CA SER A 257 -17.44 -8.90 19.28
C SER A 257 -18.94 -8.95 18.94
N ARG A 258 -19.32 -8.72 17.68
CA ARG A 258 -20.72 -8.72 17.26
C ARG A 258 -21.24 -10.15 17.22
N LYS A 259 -22.51 -10.33 17.57
CA LYS A 259 -23.24 -11.59 17.43
C LYS A 259 -24.11 -11.52 16.16
N PRO A 260 -23.84 -12.34 15.13
CA PRO A 260 -24.72 -12.42 13.97
C PRO A 260 -26.17 -12.74 14.38
N LYS A 261 -27.15 -12.30 13.58
CA LYS A 261 -28.57 -12.53 13.87
C LYS A 261 -28.85 -14.03 14.01
N GLY A 262 -29.42 -14.44 15.15
CA GLY A 262 -29.72 -15.85 15.44
C GLY A 262 -28.56 -16.65 16.02
N SER A 263 -27.34 -16.09 16.08
CA SER A 263 -26.19 -16.72 16.75
C SER A 263 -26.11 -16.33 18.22
N ARG A 264 -25.72 -17.28 19.08
CA ARG A 264 -25.34 -16.99 20.48
C ARG A 264 -23.89 -16.53 20.61
N ASP A 265 -23.09 -16.83 19.59
CA ASP A 265 -21.65 -16.66 19.54
C ASP A 265 -21.27 -15.35 18.84
N THR A 266 -20.17 -14.75 19.27
CA THR A 266 -19.58 -13.64 18.52
C THR A 266 -18.89 -14.16 17.25
N VAL A 267 -18.66 -13.29 16.27
CA VAL A 267 -17.88 -13.64 15.06
C VAL A 267 -16.52 -14.25 15.44
N LYS A 268 -15.85 -13.68 16.46
CA LYS A 268 -14.61 -14.23 17.00
C LYS A 268 -14.77 -15.63 17.59
N ASP A 269 -15.85 -15.90 18.33
CA ASP A 269 -16.10 -17.23 18.91
C ASP A 269 -16.37 -18.27 17.82
N MET A 270 -17.05 -17.87 16.74
CA MET A 270 -17.29 -18.72 15.57
C MET A 270 -15.97 -19.09 14.88
N PHE A 271 -15.07 -18.12 14.67
CA PHE A 271 -13.72 -18.39 14.14
C PHE A 271 -12.91 -19.33 15.05
N ALA A 272 -12.98 -19.12 16.37
CA ALA A 272 -12.28 -19.97 17.32
C ALA A 272 -12.76 -21.43 17.26
N ARG A 273 -14.07 -21.67 17.11
CA ARG A 273 -14.62 -23.03 16.89
C ARG A 273 -14.17 -23.65 15.58
N ALA A 274 -13.93 -22.84 14.54
CA ALA A 274 -13.36 -23.29 13.28
C ALA A 274 -11.83 -23.53 13.34
N GLY A 275 -11.21 -23.32 14.51
CA GLY A 275 -9.77 -23.53 14.73
C GLY A 275 -8.89 -22.32 14.41
N ILE A 276 -9.47 -21.14 14.17
CA ILE A 276 -8.73 -19.90 13.92
C ILE A 276 -8.95 -18.92 15.07
N TYR A 277 -7.85 -18.56 15.73
CA TYR A 277 -7.88 -17.69 16.90
C TYR A 277 -7.44 -16.27 16.55
N PHE A 278 -8.29 -15.30 16.88
CA PHE A 278 -8.01 -13.87 16.76
C PHE A 278 -7.92 -13.19 18.13
N GLU A 279 -6.90 -12.36 18.31
CA GLU A 279 -6.83 -11.36 19.38
C GLU A 279 -7.67 -10.14 18.99
N LYS A 280 -8.39 -9.51 19.93
CA LYS A 280 -9.13 -8.27 19.61
C LYS A 280 -8.13 -7.16 19.27
N GLY A 281 -8.45 -6.28 18.34
CA GLY A 281 -7.73 -5.00 18.17
C GLY A 281 -7.84 -4.13 19.42
N LYS A 282 -7.00 -3.09 19.54
CA LYS A 282 -7.17 -2.09 20.61
C LYS A 282 -8.28 -1.12 20.18
N ALA A 283 -9.41 -1.14 20.90
CA ALA A 283 -10.60 -0.36 20.56
C ALA A 283 -10.53 1.12 20.98
N GLU A 284 -9.69 1.45 21.97
CA GLU A 284 -9.73 2.73 22.72
C GLU A 284 -8.72 3.78 22.26
N VAL A 285 -8.21 3.67 21.04
CA VAL A 285 -7.16 4.59 20.56
C VAL A 285 -7.77 5.67 19.69
N ASP A 286 -7.25 6.89 19.85
CA ASP A 286 -7.44 7.99 18.90
C ASP A 286 -7.07 7.54 17.48
N LEU A 287 -8.08 7.47 16.61
CA LEU A 287 -7.94 7.13 15.20
C LEU A 287 -6.86 7.97 14.51
N LYS A 288 -6.74 9.24 14.92
CA LYS A 288 -5.74 10.16 14.37
C LYS A 288 -4.32 9.70 14.69
N GLU A 289 -4.04 9.31 15.94
CA GLU A 289 -2.72 8.82 16.37
C GLU A 289 -2.29 7.62 15.54
N ALA A 290 -3.20 6.69 15.28
CA ALA A 290 -2.91 5.51 14.47
C ALA A 290 -2.61 5.85 13.00
N HIS A 291 -3.37 6.78 12.41
CA HIS A 291 -3.10 7.25 11.05
C HIS A 291 -1.79 8.03 10.97
N ASP A 292 -1.45 8.81 11.99
CA ASP A 292 -0.17 9.52 12.07
C ASP A 292 1.01 8.54 12.17
N GLU A 293 0.87 7.46 12.95
CA GLU A 293 1.87 6.37 13.00
C GLU A 293 2.06 5.72 11.62
N MET A 294 0.97 5.40 10.92
CA MET A 294 1.04 4.87 9.55
C MET A 294 1.71 5.84 8.56
N ARG A 295 1.38 7.14 8.63
CA ARG A 295 2.02 8.18 7.79
C ARG A 295 3.53 8.20 7.98
N LEU A 296 4.00 8.16 9.23
CA LEU A 296 5.43 8.13 9.55
C LEU A 296 6.10 6.88 9.00
N MET A 297 5.45 5.71 9.11
CA MET A 297 5.98 4.46 8.56
C MET A 297 6.06 4.45 7.03
N LEU A 298 5.13 5.12 6.35
CA LEU A 298 5.11 5.22 4.89
C LEU A 298 6.11 6.23 4.35
N ALA A 299 6.29 7.35 5.06
CA ALA A 299 7.10 8.48 4.60
C ALA A 299 8.61 8.18 4.58
N GLY A 300 9.12 7.47 5.58
CA GLY A 300 10.55 7.51 5.89
C GLY A 300 11.01 8.92 6.29
N LYS A 301 12.33 9.14 6.33
CA LYS A 301 12.95 10.44 6.54
C LYS A 301 13.87 10.77 5.37
N MET A 302 13.63 11.89 4.72
CA MET A 302 14.48 12.39 3.62
C MET A 302 15.46 13.47 4.12
N ASP A 303 16.59 13.62 3.46
CA ASP A 303 17.51 14.76 3.57
C ASP A 303 17.06 15.92 2.67
N GLU A 304 17.83 17.02 2.69
CA GLU A 304 17.58 18.22 1.88
C GLU A 304 17.73 17.97 0.38
N ASP A 305 18.49 16.94 -0.02
CA ASP A 305 18.73 16.54 -1.41
C ASP A 305 17.67 15.54 -1.93
N GLY A 306 16.72 15.15 -1.07
CA GLY A 306 15.67 14.18 -1.38
C GLY A 306 16.11 12.71 -1.27
N GLY A 307 17.31 12.45 -0.75
CA GLY A 307 17.79 11.12 -0.39
C GLY A 307 17.15 10.62 0.90
N TYR A 308 16.95 9.31 1.06
CA TYR A 308 16.44 8.74 2.31
C TYR A 308 17.54 8.63 3.38
N ILE A 309 17.43 9.44 4.43
CA ILE A 309 18.17 9.27 5.69
C ILE A 309 17.68 8.00 6.41
N GLU A 310 16.36 7.81 6.43
CA GLU A 310 15.70 6.63 6.97
C GLU A 310 14.68 6.14 5.95
N ALA A 311 14.91 4.93 5.42
CA ALA A 311 13.96 4.31 4.51
C ALA A 311 12.58 4.14 5.18
N PRO A 312 11.48 4.11 4.41
CA PRO A 312 10.17 3.76 4.94
C PRO A 312 10.21 2.47 5.74
N ARG A 313 9.33 2.36 6.74
CA ARG A 313 9.19 1.15 7.56
C ARG A 313 8.04 0.27 7.10
N MET A 314 7.21 0.73 6.18
CA MET A 314 6.01 0.03 5.71
C MET A 314 5.97 -0.07 4.19
N TYR A 315 5.81 -1.30 3.72
CA TYR A 315 5.79 -1.68 2.30
C TYR A 315 4.65 -2.65 2.02
N TYR A 316 4.40 -2.86 0.74
CA TYR A 316 3.38 -3.77 0.21
C TYR A 316 4.00 -4.61 -0.89
N SER A 317 3.73 -5.92 -0.89
CA SER A 317 3.92 -6.74 -2.08
C SER A 317 2.94 -6.31 -3.16
N THR A 318 3.36 -6.39 -4.42
CA THR A 318 2.48 -6.29 -5.61
C THR A 318 1.24 -7.19 -5.57
N ARG A 319 1.16 -8.19 -4.69
CA ARG A 319 -0.03 -9.03 -4.49
C ARG A 319 -1.11 -8.41 -3.61
N CYS A 320 -0.81 -7.37 -2.84
CA CYS A 320 -1.73 -6.72 -1.91
C CYS A 320 -2.50 -5.57 -2.58
N VAL A 321 -3.19 -5.87 -3.69
CA VAL A 321 -3.75 -4.85 -4.59
C VAL A 321 -4.82 -3.98 -3.89
N ASN A 322 -5.74 -4.58 -3.14
CA ASN A 322 -6.75 -3.86 -2.38
C ASN A 322 -6.11 -2.99 -1.30
N LEU A 323 -5.15 -3.50 -0.52
CA LEU A 323 -4.47 -2.68 0.49
C LEU A 323 -3.72 -1.51 -0.13
N ILE A 324 -2.99 -1.75 -1.23
CA ILE A 324 -2.28 -0.70 -1.98
C ILE A 324 -3.27 0.37 -2.42
N HIS A 325 -4.36 -0.03 -3.08
CA HIS A 325 -5.37 0.89 -3.59
C HIS A 325 -6.10 1.63 -2.45
N HIS A 326 -6.41 0.93 -1.35
CA HIS A 326 -7.06 1.52 -0.19
C HIS A 326 -6.18 2.57 0.48
N THR A 327 -4.91 2.25 0.72
CA THR A 327 -3.93 3.21 1.27
C THR A 327 -3.72 4.38 0.32
N ALA A 328 -3.60 4.13 -0.99
CA ALA A 328 -3.37 5.15 -1.99
C ALA A 328 -4.55 6.11 -2.18
N ASN A 329 -5.79 5.68 -1.91
CA ASN A 329 -7.00 6.44 -2.23
C ASN A 329 -7.85 6.87 -1.04
N LEU A 330 -7.56 6.41 0.19
CA LEU A 330 -8.30 6.88 1.36
C LEU A 330 -8.11 8.40 1.52
N ALA A 331 -9.23 9.10 1.58
CA ALA A 331 -9.30 10.55 1.65
C ALA A 331 -10.31 11.01 2.71
N PHE A 332 -10.19 12.26 3.13
CA PHE A 332 -11.23 12.95 3.88
C PHE A 332 -12.42 13.27 2.98
N LYS A 333 -13.63 13.18 3.53
CA LYS A 333 -14.86 13.63 2.84
C LYS A 333 -14.75 15.14 2.64
N ALA A 334 -15.10 15.59 1.44
CA ALA A 334 -15.25 17.01 1.18
C ALA A 334 -16.30 17.62 2.13
N GLU A 335 -16.01 18.77 2.72
CA GLU A 335 -17.00 19.50 3.50
C GLU A 335 -17.95 20.24 2.54
N VAL A 336 -19.18 19.73 2.41
CA VAL A 336 -20.23 20.38 1.63
C VAL A 336 -21.10 21.19 2.60
N LYS A 337 -21.02 22.53 2.54
CA LYS A 337 -21.93 23.42 3.29
C LYS A 337 -23.15 23.74 2.42
N LYS A 338 -24.25 24.18 3.05
CA LYS A 338 -25.43 24.73 2.34
C LYS A 338 -24.97 25.95 1.53
N GLY A 339 -24.64 25.76 0.25
CA GLY A 339 -24.03 26.77 -0.61
C GLY A 339 -22.94 26.24 -1.54
N GLY A 340 -22.55 24.97 -1.38
CA GLY A 340 -21.52 24.33 -2.18
C GLY A 340 -20.36 23.84 -1.34
N TRP A 341 -19.40 23.24 -2.01
CA TRP A 341 -18.13 22.80 -1.45
C TRP A 341 -17.28 23.98 -1.00
N THR A 342 -16.55 23.81 0.10
CA THR A 342 -15.82 24.90 0.75
C THR A 342 -14.35 25.02 0.37
N GLY A 343 -13.82 24.10 -0.44
CA GLY A 343 -12.36 24.02 -0.66
C GLY A 343 -11.61 23.24 0.41
N GLN A 344 -12.28 22.85 1.49
CA GLN A 344 -11.65 22.25 2.64
C GLN A 344 -12.03 20.77 2.76
N ALA A 345 -11.02 19.94 2.97
CA ALA A 345 -11.21 18.58 3.42
C ALA A 345 -11.91 18.63 4.79
N GLY A 346 -13.04 17.93 4.93
CA GLY A 346 -13.73 17.83 6.21
C GLY A 346 -12.96 16.95 7.19
N ASP A 347 -13.39 16.94 8.45
CA ASP A 347 -12.72 16.15 9.51
C ASP A 347 -13.03 14.65 9.46
N LYS A 348 -13.98 14.25 8.61
CA LYS A 348 -14.44 12.86 8.51
C LYS A 348 -13.76 12.16 7.35
N LEU A 349 -13.25 10.95 7.59
CA LEU A 349 -12.75 10.11 6.51
C LEU A 349 -13.87 9.61 5.61
N SER A 350 -13.52 9.37 4.34
CA SER A 350 -14.39 8.67 3.42
C SER A 350 -14.68 7.27 3.95
N GLU A 351 -15.91 6.82 3.71
CA GLU A 351 -16.27 5.42 3.97
C GLU A 351 -15.73 4.51 2.86
N THR A 352 -15.48 5.06 1.67
CA THR A 352 -14.82 4.35 0.57
C THR A 352 -13.35 4.16 0.92
N TYR A 353 -12.84 2.95 0.72
CA TYR A 353 -11.42 2.56 0.90
C TYR A 353 -10.91 2.46 2.34
N LYS A 354 -11.75 2.69 3.36
CA LYS A 354 -11.29 2.64 4.76
C LYS A 354 -10.99 1.23 5.26
N ASP A 355 -11.69 0.22 4.75
CA ASP A 355 -11.69 -1.15 5.32
C ASP A 355 -10.25 -1.73 5.36
N GLY A 356 -9.48 -1.52 4.28
CA GLY A 356 -8.09 -1.96 4.23
C GLY A 356 -7.17 -1.19 5.18
N VAL A 357 -7.42 0.10 5.41
CA VAL A 357 -6.61 0.93 6.31
C VAL A 357 -6.94 0.64 7.77
N ASP A 358 -8.22 0.44 8.08
CA ASP A 358 -8.69 0.06 9.42
C ASP A 358 -8.07 -1.27 9.85
N LEU A 359 -8.03 -2.25 8.95
CA LEU A 359 -7.35 -3.53 9.15
C LEU A 359 -5.86 -3.35 9.46
N GLN A 360 -5.15 -2.55 8.67
CA GLN A 360 -3.72 -2.30 8.86
C GLN A 360 -3.44 -1.67 10.23
N ARG A 361 -4.29 -0.73 10.65
CA ARG A 361 -4.23 -0.11 11.98
C ARG A 361 -4.31 -1.14 13.09
N TYR A 362 -5.19 -2.15 12.99
CA TYR A 362 -5.34 -3.17 14.03
C TYR A 362 -4.04 -3.94 14.28
N VAL A 363 -3.28 -4.19 13.23
CA VAL A 363 -1.97 -4.85 13.32
C VAL A 363 -0.91 -3.87 13.84
N ILE A 364 -0.78 -2.69 13.23
CA ILE A 364 0.28 -1.72 13.57
C ILE A 364 0.20 -1.26 15.03
N ARG A 365 -1.01 -1.01 15.56
CA ARG A 365 -1.20 -0.59 16.96
C ARG A 365 -0.84 -1.65 18.00
N ARG A 366 -0.66 -2.89 17.57
CA ARG A 366 -0.13 -3.97 18.41
C ARG A 366 1.40 -3.95 18.49
N LYS A 367 2.04 -3.01 17.76
CA LYS A 367 3.49 -2.84 17.66
C LYS A 367 4.14 -4.19 17.37
N PRO A 368 3.81 -4.82 16.24
CA PRO A 368 4.30 -6.15 15.93
C PRO A 368 5.82 -6.10 15.83
N THR A 369 6.48 -7.11 16.36
CA THR A 369 7.95 -7.17 16.45
C THR A 369 8.43 -8.47 15.85
N TYR A 370 9.64 -8.47 15.29
CA TYR A 370 10.26 -9.73 14.91
C TYR A 370 10.51 -10.63 16.14
N VAL A 371 9.99 -11.84 16.09
CA VAL A 371 10.20 -12.92 17.05
C VAL A 371 11.02 -14.01 16.34
N PRO A 372 12.33 -14.10 16.60
CA PRO A 372 13.15 -15.14 15.98
C PRO A 372 12.68 -16.53 16.41
N THR A 373 12.77 -17.50 15.50
CA THR A 373 12.55 -18.90 15.88
C THR A 373 13.63 -19.35 16.86
N LYS A 374 13.38 -20.46 17.56
CA LYS A 374 14.35 -21.02 18.50
C LYS A 374 15.69 -21.28 17.81
N GLU A 375 15.65 -21.82 16.59
CA GLU A 375 16.82 -22.15 15.78
C GLU A 375 17.62 -20.88 15.42
N VAL A 376 16.93 -19.82 14.95
CA VAL A 376 17.58 -18.54 14.62
C VAL A 376 18.18 -17.89 15.88
N ARG A 377 17.53 -18.05 17.03
CA ARG A 377 18.06 -17.57 18.31
C ARG A 377 19.34 -18.32 18.69
N GLU A 378 19.33 -19.64 18.61
CA GLU A 378 20.48 -20.50 18.91
C GLU A 378 21.67 -20.19 17.99
N GLU A 379 21.43 -20.03 16.69
CA GLU A 379 22.46 -19.65 15.70
C GLU A 379 23.06 -18.26 16.01
N ARG A 380 22.23 -17.26 16.31
CA ARG A 380 22.70 -15.92 16.71
C ARG A 380 23.50 -15.96 18.01
N GLU A 381 23.11 -16.79 18.97
CA GLU A 381 23.87 -16.99 20.21
C GLU A 381 25.21 -17.69 19.96
N GLU A 382 25.26 -18.66 19.04
CA GLU A 382 26.50 -19.32 18.63
C GLU A 382 27.46 -18.36 17.92
N LEU A 383 26.99 -17.56 16.95
CA LEU A 383 27.78 -16.54 16.27
C LEU A 383 28.38 -15.53 17.27
N LYS A 384 27.58 -15.07 18.24
CA LYS A 384 28.07 -14.22 19.33
C LYS A 384 29.15 -14.90 20.17
N ARG A 385 28.98 -16.19 20.49
CA ARG A 385 30.01 -16.98 21.19
C ARG A 385 31.28 -17.13 20.35
N GLN A 386 31.18 -17.31 19.04
CA GLN A 386 32.33 -17.40 18.13
C GLN A 386 33.09 -16.07 18.04
N GLN A 387 32.39 -14.93 17.96
CA GLN A 387 33.00 -13.59 17.97
C GLN A 387 33.70 -13.29 19.30
N LEU A 388 33.10 -13.67 20.44
CA LEU A 388 33.69 -13.46 21.78
C LEU A 388 34.91 -14.34 22.06
N ARG A 389 35.04 -15.50 21.39
CA ARG A 389 36.23 -16.35 21.51
C ARG A 389 37.50 -15.70 20.95
N GLY A 390 37.37 -14.54 20.29
CA GLY A 390 38.46 -13.84 19.63
C GLY A 390 39.05 -14.65 18.47
N PRO A 391 39.87 -14.04 17.60
CA PRO A 391 40.75 -14.84 16.76
C PRO A 391 41.58 -15.70 17.72
N LYS A 392 41.54 -17.03 17.57
CA LYS A 392 42.48 -17.91 18.27
C LYS A 392 43.86 -17.29 18.05
N ARG A 393 44.49 -16.78 19.10
CA ARG A 393 45.88 -16.32 19.01
C ARG A 393 46.62 -17.49 18.38
N ARG A 394 47.15 -17.29 17.17
CA ARG A 394 48.14 -18.21 16.60
C ARG A 394 49.42 -17.98 17.39
N ASP A 395 49.42 -18.41 18.64
CA ASP A 395 50.59 -18.49 19.47
C ASP A 395 51.41 -19.67 18.93
N GLY A 396 52.25 -19.39 17.93
CA GLY A 396 53.15 -20.38 17.36
C GLY A 396 53.46 -20.15 15.89
N ILE A 397 54.52 -19.40 15.62
CA ILE A 397 55.65 -19.66 14.70
C ILE A 397 56.36 -18.30 14.53
N LEU A 398 57.12 -17.90 15.55
CA LEU A 398 58.21 -16.92 15.44
C LEU A 398 59.37 -17.38 16.33
N SER A 399 59.64 -18.68 16.34
CA SER A 399 60.87 -19.26 16.89
C SER A 399 61.69 -19.84 15.73
N GLY A 400 62.41 -18.98 15.02
CA GLY A 400 63.27 -19.39 13.92
C GLY A 400 63.55 -18.28 12.91
N LEU A 401 64.16 -17.18 13.35
CA LEU A 401 65.02 -16.31 12.55
C LEU A 401 66.17 -15.81 13.42
#